data_AF-A0A8J7PXK7-F1
#
_entry.id   AF-A0A8J7PXK7-F1
#
_cell.length_a   1.000
_cell.length_b   1.000
_cell.length_c   1.000
_cell.angle_alpha   90.00
_cell.angle_beta   90.00
_cell.angle_gamma   90.00
#
_symmetry.space_group_name_H-M   'P 1'
#
loop_
_entity.id
_entity.type
_entity.pdbx_description
1 polymer ?
#
loop_
_entity_poly.entity_id
_entity_poly.type
_entity_poly.pdbx_seq_one_letter_code
_entity_poly.pdbx_strand_id
1 'polypeptide(L)'
;MKRLLPTLLICALALASRAVMAAAVMPALPTESLSEKSVLLPADLPHIPCLLVVGFSEASRSQTEAWSRRAESVAAPGALAVYSVSVLEDIPGLLRGFVVRGIRNGVPERLHDRFLIVSKQSSEWKTMTAYAEPDLAYLVLTNSGHEIVWRAAGPVTESSVQALTKQIADLARPVQIQQSAQGDAPASRQPH
;
A
#
# COMPACT_ATOMS: atom_id res chain seq x y z
N MET A 1 9.47 39.96 46.96
CA MET A 1 8.96 38.71 47.59
C MET A 1 8.87 37.64 46.51
N LYS A 2 9.59 36.53 46.72
CA LYS A 2 9.71 35.38 45.81
C LYS A 2 8.37 34.65 45.69
N ARG A 3 7.96 34.27 44.47
CA ARG A 3 7.22 33.01 44.22
C ARG A 3 7.70 32.40 42.92
N LEU A 4 8.62 31.45 43.08
CA LEU A 4 9.08 30.50 42.06
C LEU A 4 7.92 29.53 41.78
N LEU A 5 7.50 29.41 40.53
CA LEU A 5 6.65 28.31 40.08
C LEU A 5 7.54 27.23 39.46
N PRO A 6 7.35 25.94 39.80
CA PRO A 6 8.22 24.87 39.36
C PRO A 6 7.86 24.41 37.95
N THR A 7 8.87 24.35 37.08
CA THR A 7 8.83 23.73 35.75
C THR A 7 8.60 22.23 35.91
N LEU A 8 7.37 21.77 35.67
CA LEU A 8 7.05 20.35 35.57
C LEU A 8 7.48 19.84 34.20
N LEU A 9 8.67 19.25 34.14
CA LEU A 9 9.23 18.60 32.95
C LEU A 9 8.51 17.25 32.74
N ILE A 10 7.45 17.24 31.93
CA ILE A 10 6.82 15.99 31.47
C ILE A 10 7.62 15.47 30.28
N CYS A 11 8.56 14.56 30.53
CA CYS A 11 9.19 13.75 29.50
C CYS A 11 8.14 12.75 28.95
N ALA A 12 7.50 13.10 27.84
CA ALA A 12 6.65 12.18 27.09
C ALA A 12 7.53 11.12 26.40
N LEU A 13 7.63 9.94 27.02
CA LEU A 13 8.28 8.77 26.44
C LEU A 13 7.34 8.20 25.37
N ALA A 14 7.57 8.59 24.10
CA ALA A 14 6.85 8.05 22.96
C ALA A 14 7.25 6.59 22.73
N LEU A 15 6.52 5.66 23.35
CA LEU A 15 6.56 4.24 22.99
C LEU A 15 5.95 4.08 21.59
N ALA A 16 6.80 4.15 20.56
CA ALA A 16 6.45 3.73 19.21
C ALA A 16 6.26 2.22 19.20
N SER A 17 5.06 1.78 19.55
CA SER A 17 4.65 0.38 19.44
C SER A 17 4.65 0.02 17.95
N ARG A 18 5.68 -0.69 17.48
CA ARG A 18 5.64 -1.35 16.17
C ARG A 18 4.63 -2.48 16.28
N ALA A 19 3.36 -2.19 15.97
CA ALA A 19 2.40 -3.25 15.70
C ALA A 19 2.95 -4.04 14.51
N VAL A 20 3.39 -5.28 14.76
CA VAL A 20 3.59 -6.27 13.72
C VAL A 20 2.19 -6.59 13.22
N MET A 21 1.71 -5.84 12.21
CA MET A 21 0.54 -6.26 11.46
C MET A 21 0.91 -7.60 10.83
N ALA A 22 0.26 -8.67 11.24
CA ALA A 22 0.33 -9.94 10.51
C ALA A 22 0.01 -9.63 9.04
N ALA A 23 0.85 -10.12 8.14
CA ALA A 23 0.65 -9.93 6.71
C ALA A 23 -0.75 -10.45 6.35
N ALA A 24 -1.62 -9.56 5.89
CA ALA A 24 -2.99 -9.92 5.54
C ALA A 24 -3.00 -10.29 4.06
N VAL A 25 -3.49 -11.48 3.73
CA VAL A 25 -3.65 -11.90 2.34
C VAL A 25 -4.60 -10.93 1.63
N MET A 26 -4.22 -10.47 0.44
CA MET A 26 -5.08 -9.62 -0.38
C MET A 26 -6.33 -10.42 -0.82
N PRO A 27 -7.54 -9.90 -0.60
CA PRO A 27 -8.76 -10.57 -1.04
C PRO A 27 -8.85 -10.63 -2.57
N ALA A 28 -9.65 -11.57 -3.09
CA ALA A 28 -9.92 -11.64 -4.51
C ALA A 28 -10.84 -10.49 -4.95
N LEU A 29 -10.34 -9.55 -5.74
CA LEU A 29 -11.07 -8.33 -6.13
C LEU A 29 -11.12 -8.20 -7.66
N PRO A 30 -12.30 -8.38 -8.29
CA PRO A 30 -12.47 -8.14 -9.72
C PRO A 30 -12.49 -6.64 -10.00
N THR A 31 -11.69 -6.24 -10.98
CA THR A 31 -11.55 -4.86 -11.45
C THR A 31 -11.43 -4.82 -12.97
N GLU A 32 -11.42 -3.62 -13.53
CA GLU A 32 -11.18 -3.40 -14.95
C GLU A 32 -10.09 -2.34 -15.12
N SER A 33 -9.14 -2.52 -16.04
CA SER A 33 -8.17 -1.47 -16.35
C SER A 33 -8.79 -0.38 -17.23
N LEU A 34 -8.16 0.79 -17.32
CA LEU A 34 -8.61 1.83 -18.28
C LEU A 34 -8.51 1.36 -19.74
N SER A 35 -7.70 0.34 -20.02
CA SER A 35 -7.62 -0.35 -21.31
C SER A 35 -8.71 -1.43 -21.50
N GLU A 36 -9.74 -1.46 -20.64
CA GLU A 36 -10.90 -2.35 -20.72
C GLU A 36 -10.55 -3.84 -20.51
N LYS A 37 -9.40 -4.11 -19.88
CA LYS A 37 -9.00 -5.47 -19.52
C LYS A 37 -9.61 -5.83 -18.17
N SER A 38 -10.26 -6.99 -18.07
CA SER A 38 -10.62 -7.55 -16.76
C SER A 38 -9.35 -7.93 -15.99
N VAL A 39 -9.26 -7.52 -14.73
CA VAL A 39 -8.12 -7.76 -13.84
C VAL A 39 -8.67 -8.31 -12.52
N LEU A 40 -8.28 -9.52 -12.16
CA LEU A 40 -8.58 -10.16 -10.88
C LEU A 40 -7.39 -10.00 -9.93
N LEU A 41 -7.52 -9.14 -8.92
CA LEU A 41 -6.49 -9.01 -7.88
C LEU A 41 -6.64 -10.14 -6.84
N PRO A 42 -5.56 -10.65 -6.26
CA PRO A 42 -4.17 -10.43 -6.65
C PRO A 42 -3.69 -11.30 -7.84
N ALA A 43 -4.52 -12.20 -8.36
CA ALA A 43 -4.12 -13.23 -9.34
C ALA A 43 -3.42 -12.68 -10.61
N ASP A 44 -3.84 -11.50 -11.08
CA ASP A 44 -3.30 -10.86 -12.28
C ASP A 44 -2.21 -9.80 -11.99
N LEU A 45 -1.78 -9.66 -10.72
CA LEU A 45 -0.65 -8.81 -10.37
C LEU A 45 0.68 -9.48 -10.71
N PRO A 46 1.73 -8.72 -11.06
CA PRO A 46 3.05 -9.28 -11.30
C PRO A 46 3.67 -9.78 -9.98
N HIS A 47 4.51 -10.82 -10.05
CA HIS A 47 5.24 -11.38 -8.90
C HIS A 47 6.43 -10.51 -8.44
N ILE A 48 6.20 -9.22 -8.32
CA ILE A 48 7.09 -8.22 -7.72
C ILE A 48 6.26 -7.41 -6.70
N PRO A 49 6.91 -6.66 -5.79
CA PRO A 49 6.17 -5.76 -4.91
C PRO A 49 5.22 -4.85 -5.68
N CYS A 50 3.98 -4.76 -5.22
CA CYS A 50 2.96 -3.90 -5.82
C CYS A 50 2.45 -2.87 -4.80
N LEU A 51 2.36 -1.61 -5.22
CA LEU A 51 1.70 -0.54 -4.47
C LEU A 51 0.38 -0.19 -5.16
N LEU A 52 -0.74 -0.41 -4.47
CA LEU A 52 -2.03 0.11 -4.88
C LEU A 52 -2.24 1.49 -4.25
N VAL A 53 -2.51 2.49 -5.08
CA VAL A 53 -2.86 3.86 -4.70
C VAL A 53 -4.34 4.05 -4.97
N VAL A 54 -5.16 4.01 -3.92
CA VAL A 54 -6.62 3.91 -4.01
C VAL A 54 -7.28 5.24 -3.64
N GLY A 55 -8.17 5.71 -4.49
CA GLY A 55 -9.05 6.85 -4.25
C GLY A 55 -10.52 6.44 -4.24
N PHE A 56 -11.29 6.98 -3.28
CA PHE A 56 -12.72 6.72 -3.13
C PHE A 56 -13.60 7.91 -3.51
N SER A 57 -13.01 9.07 -3.83
CA SER A 57 -13.73 10.27 -4.26
C SER A 57 -12.92 11.07 -5.28
N GLU A 58 -13.56 12.00 -5.99
CA GLU A 58 -12.86 12.93 -6.88
C GLU A 58 -11.90 13.84 -6.11
N ALA A 59 -12.20 14.20 -4.85
CA ALA A 59 -11.31 15.03 -4.04
C ALA A 59 -9.99 14.31 -3.69
N SER A 60 -10.02 12.99 -3.55
CA SER A 60 -8.81 12.18 -3.32
C SER A 60 -7.86 12.14 -4.53
N ARG A 61 -8.32 12.53 -5.73
CA ARG A 61 -7.57 12.45 -6.99
C ARG A 61 -6.20 13.13 -6.92
N SER A 62 -6.15 14.37 -6.42
CA SER A 62 -4.90 15.13 -6.32
C SER A 62 -3.85 14.40 -5.47
N GLN A 63 -4.28 13.76 -4.38
CA GLN A 63 -3.40 12.99 -3.50
C GLN A 63 -2.96 11.67 -4.16
N THR A 64 -3.88 10.94 -4.80
CA THR A 64 -3.55 9.67 -5.47
C THR A 64 -2.57 9.89 -6.63
N GLU A 65 -2.77 10.92 -7.45
CA GLU A 65 -1.84 11.27 -8.52
C GLU A 65 -0.45 11.68 -8.00
N ALA A 66 -0.41 12.45 -6.91
CA ALA A 66 0.85 12.82 -6.27
C ALA A 66 1.58 11.59 -5.73
N TRP A 67 0.85 10.65 -5.12
CA TRP A 67 1.41 9.41 -4.61
C TRP A 67 1.95 8.50 -5.72
N SER A 68 1.20 8.30 -6.80
CA SER A 68 1.66 7.44 -7.90
C SER A 68 2.96 7.98 -8.50
N ARG A 69 3.07 9.30 -8.73
CA ARG A 69 4.32 9.93 -9.20
C ARG A 69 5.45 9.79 -8.18
N ARG A 70 5.17 10.03 -6.90
CA ARG A 70 6.20 9.98 -5.86
C ARG A 70 6.72 8.56 -5.66
N ALA A 71 5.85 7.56 -5.65
CA ALA A 71 6.21 6.15 -5.55
C ALA A 71 7.11 5.71 -6.71
N GLU A 72 6.77 6.08 -7.95
CA GLU A 72 7.60 5.80 -9.12
C GLU A 72 8.97 6.49 -9.05
N SER A 73 9.04 7.69 -8.45
CA SER A 73 10.31 8.43 -8.32
C SER A 73 11.27 7.86 -7.27
N VAL A 74 10.76 7.17 -6.24
CA VAL A 74 11.58 6.63 -5.14
C VAL A 74 11.93 5.15 -5.32
N ALA A 75 11.19 4.43 -6.15
CA ALA A 75 11.47 3.04 -6.48
C ALA A 75 12.52 2.94 -7.59
N ALA A 76 13.42 1.96 -7.49
CA ALA A 76 14.28 1.61 -8.62
C ALA A 76 13.43 1.07 -9.79
N PRO A 77 13.83 1.28 -11.05
CA PRO A 77 13.13 0.73 -12.20
C PRO A 77 12.89 -0.78 -12.06
N GLY A 78 11.63 -1.21 -12.18
CA GLY A 78 11.23 -2.62 -12.06
C GLY A 78 11.16 -3.17 -10.63
N ALA A 79 11.53 -2.40 -9.60
CA ALA A 79 11.48 -2.85 -8.21
C ALA A 79 10.07 -2.77 -7.58
N LEU A 80 9.17 -1.98 -8.18
CA LEU A 80 7.81 -1.76 -7.69
C LEU A 80 6.85 -1.57 -8.86
N ALA A 81 5.75 -2.31 -8.86
CA ALA A 81 4.60 -2.02 -9.72
C ALA A 81 3.61 -1.11 -8.98
N VAL A 82 3.40 0.11 -9.47
CA VAL A 82 2.43 1.06 -8.91
C VAL A 82 1.12 0.99 -9.69
N TYR A 83 0.00 0.74 -9.02
CA TYR A 83 -1.32 0.77 -9.62
C TYR A 83 -2.12 1.93 -9.03
N SER A 84 -2.74 2.74 -9.88
CA SER A 84 -3.74 3.72 -9.45
C SER A 84 -5.11 3.05 -9.48
N VAL A 85 -5.94 3.28 -8.47
CA VAL A 85 -7.26 2.66 -8.35
C VAL A 85 -8.31 3.72 -8.05
N SER A 86 -9.37 3.78 -8.86
CA SER A 86 -10.53 4.62 -8.62
C SER A 86 -11.75 3.77 -8.29
N VAL A 87 -12.30 3.96 -7.09
CA VAL A 87 -13.54 3.31 -6.65
C VAL A 87 -14.73 4.17 -7.03
N LEU A 88 -15.53 3.69 -7.97
CA LEU A 88 -16.65 4.42 -8.58
C LEU A 88 -18.01 3.82 -8.22
N GLU A 89 -18.11 3.11 -7.09
CA GLU A 89 -19.37 2.44 -6.69
C GLU A 89 -20.51 3.43 -6.47
N ASP A 90 -20.21 4.61 -5.91
CA ASP A 90 -21.19 5.66 -5.65
C ASP A 90 -21.62 6.42 -6.94
N ILE A 91 -20.99 6.14 -8.08
CA ILE A 91 -21.34 6.74 -9.38
C ILE A 91 -22.48 5.95 -10.02
N PRO A 92 -23.64 6.58 -10.31
CA PRO A 92 -24.75 5.95 -11.03
C PRO A 92 -24.28 5.34 -12.36
N GLY A 93 -24.75 4.14 -12.68
CA GLY A 93 -24.31 3.39 -13.86
C GLY A 93 -24.43 4.17 -15.19
N LEU A 94 -25.48 4.99 -15.33
CA LEU A 94 -25.70 5.85 -16.49
C LEU A 94 -24.60 6.91 -16.69
N LEU A 95 -23.96 7.37 -15.62
CA LEU A 95 -22.89 8.37 -15.65
C LEU A 95 -21.49 7.76 -15.68
N ARG A 96 -21.38 6.46 -15.34
CA ARG A 96 -20.08 5.79 -15.19
C ARG A 96 -19.23 5.84 -16.44
N GLY A 97 -19.81 5.58 -17.61
CA GLY A 97 -19.09 5.66 -18.88
C GLY A 97 -18.51 7.05 -19.15
N PHE A 98 -19.22 8.11 -18.79
CA PHE A 98 -18.73 9.48 -18.91
C PHE A 98 -17.56 9.76 -17.95
N VAL A 99 -17.68 9.32 -16.69
CA VAL A 99 -16.60 9.45 -15.69
C VAL A 99 -15.35 8.68 -16.12
N VAL A 100 -15.49 7.42 -16.51
CA VAL A 100 -14.37 6.57 -16.98
C VAL A 100 -13.71 7.20 -18.21
N ARG A 101 -14.48 7.75 -19.15
CA ARG A 101 -13.93 8.48 -20.30
C ARG A 101 -13.15 9.73 -19.87
N GLY A 102 -13.67 10.49 -18.91
CA GLY A 102 -12.98 11.65 -18.34
C GLY A 102 -11.65 11.27 -17.70
N ILE A 103 -11.63 10.18 -16.92
CA ILE A 103 -10.40 9.62 -16.33
C ILE A 103 -9.43 9.18 -17.43
N ARG A 104 -9.89 8.41 -18.42
CA ARG A 104 -9.07 7.92 -19.54
C ARG A 104 -8.36 9.05 -20.28
N ASN A 105 -9.05 10.17 -20.50
CA ASN A 105 -8.47 11.34 -21.16
C ASN A 105 -7.42 12.06 -20.30
N GLY A 106 -7.52 11.98 -18.97
CA GLY A 106 -6.57 12.60 -18.04
C GLY A 106 -5.36 11.73 -17.69
N VAL A 107 -5.41 10.44 -17.98
CA VAL A 107 -4.33 9.48 -17.67
C VAL A 107 -3.52 9.19 -18.94
N PRO A 108 -2.18 9.31 -18.92
CA PRO A 108 -1.34 8.91 -20.04
C PRO A 108 -1.56 7.45 -20.46
N GLU A 109 -1.63 7.18 -21.76
CA GLU A 109 -1.94 5.85 -22.32
C GLU A 109 -1.06 4.72 -21.78
N ARG A 110 0.24 4.98 -21.58
CA ARG A 110 1.19 4.02 -20.99
C ARG A 110 0.81 3.53 -19.59
N LEU A 111 -0.08 4.24 -18.89
CA LEU A 111 -0.53 3.91 -17.54
C LEU A 111 -1.92 3.25 -17.52
N HIS A 112 -2.61 3.13 -18.66
CA HIS A 112 -4.00 2.64 -18.70
C HIS A 112 -4.12 1.20 -18.17
N ASP A 113 -3.15 0.33 -18.48
CA ASP A 113 -3.10 -1.04 -17.97
C ASP A 113 -2.88 -1.13 -16.45
N ARG A 114 -2.35 -0.07 -15.83
CA ARG A 114 -2.07 0.03 -14.38
C ARG A 114 -3.01 0.98 -13.65
N PHE A 115 -4.07 1.43 -14.33
CA PHE A 115 -5.13 2.22 -13.73
C PHE A 115 -6.39 1.38 -13.66
N LEU A 116 -6.81 1.02 -12.45
CA LEU A 116 -7.91 0.12 -12.20
C LEU A 116 -9.18 0.90 -11.82
N ILE A 117 -10.29 0.52 -12.42
CA ILE A 117 -11.64 1.00 -12.14
C ILE A 117 -12.36 -0.07 -11.33
N VAL A 118 -12.79 0.32 -10.14
CA VAL A 118 -13.55 -0.53 -9.22
C VAL A 118 -15.00 -0.11 -9.28
N SER A 119 -15.83 -1.06 -9.72
CA SER A 119 -17.23 -0.84 -10.02
C SER A 119 -18.19 -1.45 -8.99
N LYS A 120 -17.69 -2.33 -8.14
CA LYS A 120 -18.41 -3.16 -7.15
C LYS A 120 -17.46 -3.47 -5.98
N GLN A 121 -18.00 -4.07 -4.91
CA GLN A 121 -17.22 -4.56 -3.75
C GLN A 121 -16.48 -3.46 -2.99
N SER A 122 -17.07 -2.25 -2.91
CA SER A 122 -16.47 -1.13 -2.19
C SER A 122 -16.22 -1.44 -0.71
N SER A 123 -17.01 -2.32 -0.09
CA SER A 123 -16.79 -2.80 1.27
C SER A 123 -15.45 -3.50 1.44
N GLU A 124 -15.11 -4.42 0.54
CA GLU A 124 -13.89 -5.21 0.57
C GLU A 124 -12.68 -4.30 0.29
N TRP A 125 -12.82 -3.34 -0.63
CA TRP A 125 -11.83 -2.29 -0.84
C TRP A 125 -11.61 -1.44 0.40
N LYS A 126 -12.69 -1.00 1.06
CA LYS A 126 -12.63 -0.21 2.30
C LYS A 126 -11.96 -0.98 3.44
N THR A 127 -12.28 -2.26 3.61
CA THR A 127 -11.62 -3.13 4.58
C THR A 127 -10.14 -3.32 4.24
N MET A 128 -9.82 -3.58 2.96
CA MET A 128 -8.45 -3.78 2.52
C MET A 128 -7.58 -2.53 2.73
N THR A 129 -8.12 -1.33 2.57
CA THR A 129 -7.37 -0.08 2.73
C THR A 129 -7.36 0.46 4.16
N ALA A 130 -8.10 -0.16 5.10
CA ALA A 130 -8.40 0.43 6.41
C ALA A 130 -9.01 1.84 6.27
N TYR A 131 -10.03 1.94 5.42
CA TYR A 131 -10.73 3.17 5.08
C TYR A 131 -11.24 3.93 6.31
N ALA A 132 -11.04 5.25 6.29
CA ALA A 132 -11.52 6.18 7.32
C ALA A 132 -12.49 7.21 6.73
N GLU A 133 -12.09 7.89 5.67
CA GLU A 133 -12.87 8.96 5.01
C GLU A 133 -12.62 9.00 3.48
N PRO A 134 -13.53 9.59 2.67
CA PRO A 134 -13.51 9.44 1.21
C PRO A 134 -12.40 10.24 0.50
N ASP A 135 -11.94 11.35 1.08
CA ASP A 135 -11.12 12.34 0.36
C ASP A 135 -9.61 12.13 0.52
N LEU A 136 -9.21 11.06 1.22
CA LEU A 136 -7.81 10.65 1.34
C LEU A 136 -7.41 9.70 0.21
N ALA A 137 -6.14 9.79 -0.19
CA ALA A 137 -5.51 8.67 -0.88
C ALA A 137 -5.19 7.55 0.13
N TYR A 138 -5.37 6.30 -0.28
CA TYR A 138 -4.97 5.12 0.49
C TYR A 138 -3.87 4.36 -0.23
N LEU A 139 -2.91 3.86 0.53
CA LEU A 139 -1.78 3.10 0.04
C LEU A 139 -1.85 1.68 0.59
N VAL A 140 -1.75 0.69 -0.29
CA VAL A 140 -1.63 -0.72 0.09
C VAL A 140 -0.40 -1.28 -0.62
N LEU A 141 0.64 -1.59 0.15
CA LEU A 141 1.86 -2.20 -0.37
C LEU A 141 1.82 -3.71 -0.12
N THR A 142 2.17 -4.45 -1.16
CA THR A 142 2.26 -5.91 -1.14
C THR A 142 3.66 -6.39 -1.45
N ASN A 143 4.01 -7.57 -0.93
CA ASN A 143 5.21 -8.30 -1.35
C ASN A 143 4.98 -9.05 -2.68
N SER A 144 6.00 -9.76 -3.18
CA SER A 144 5.89 -10.55 -4.42
C SER A 144 4.93 -11.75 -4.33
N GLY A 145 4.54 -12.15 -3.12
CA GLY A 145 3.49 -13.14 -2.85
C GLY A 145 2.09 -12.53 -2.70
N HIS A 146 1.94 -11.22 -2.97
CA HIS A 146 0.69 -10.47 -2.85
C HIS A 146 0.10 -10.38 -1.44
N GLU A 147 0.92 -10.59 -0.41
CA GLU A 147 0.53 -10.32 0.97
C GLU A 147 0.66 -8.83 1.27
N ILE A 148 -0.31 -8.26 1.97
CA ILE A 148 -0.29 -6.85 2.37
C ILE A 148 0.69 -6.70 3.53
N VAL A 149 1.79 -5.98 3.28
CA VAL A 149 2.86 -5.75 4.26
C VAL A 149 2.80 -4.37 4.89
N TRP A 150 2.14 -3.41 4.23
CA TRP A 150 2.05 -2.04 4.72
C TRP A 150 0.84 -1.30 4.17
N ARG A 151 0.30 -0.39 5.00
CA ARG A 151 -0.80 0.51 4.66
C ARG A 151 -0.52 1.92 5.15
N ALA A 152 -1.02 2.91 4.43
CA ALA A 152 -1.08 4.30 4.88
C ALA A 152 -2.25 5.03 4.22
N ALA A 153 -2.57 6.22 4.72
CA ALA A 153 -3.57 7.09 4.12
C ALA A 153 -3.15 8.56 4.22
N GLY A 154 -3.72 9.38 3.35
CA GLY A 154 -3.57 10.83 3.34
C GLY A 154 -2.53 11.35 2.35
N PRO A 155 -2.16 12.64 2.46
CA PRO A 155 -1.36 13.32 1.45
C PRO A 155 0.10 12.87 1.47
N VAL A 156 0.79 13.20 0.37
CA VAL A 156 2.25 13.06 0.29
C VAL A 156 2.89 14.07 1.25
N THR A 157 3.71 13.56 2.17
CA THR A 157 4.55 14.35 3.08
C THR A 157 5.94 13.72 3.10
N GLU A 158 6.97 14.45 3.55
CA GLU A 158 8.31 13.86 3.64
C GLU A 158 8.37 12.65 4.57
N SER A 159 7.62 12.68 5.69
CA SER A 159 7.55 11.56 6.61
C SER A 159 6.85 10.33 6.02
N SER A 160 5.75 10.53 5.27
CA SER A 160 5.05 9.41 4.65
C SER A 160 5.87 8.81 3.50
N VAL A 161 6.61 9.62 2.76
CA VAL A 161 7.51 9.13 1.71
C VAL A 161 8.68 8.35 2.31
N GLN A 162 9.31 8.85 3.38
CA GLN A 162 10.36 8.10 4.07
C GLN A 162 9.84 6.75 4.59
N ALA A 163 8.60 6.71 5.10
CA ALA A 163 7.96 5.47 5.51
C ALA A 163 7.80 4.50 4.32
N LEU A 164 7.27 4.97 3.18
CA LEU A 164 7.13 4.14 1.97
C LEU A 164 8.48 3.63 1.47
N THR A 165 9.48 4.50 1.32
CA THR A 165 10.82 4.13 0.84
C THR A 165 11.45 3.07 1.73
N LYS A 166 11.29 3.18 3.05
CA LYS A 166 11.76 2.16 3.99
C LYS A 166 11.10 0.80 3.75
N GLN A 167 9.79 0.77 3.53
CA GLN A 167 9.07 -0.49 3.27
C GLN A 167 9.52 -1.13 1.95
N ILE A 168 9.70 -0.33 0.90
CA ILE A 168 10.22 -0.81 -0.40
C ILE A 168 11.63 -1.41 -0.22
N ALA A 169 12.50 -0.73 0.54
CA ALA A 169 13.85 -1.21 0.82
C ALA A 169 13.87 -2.50 1.67
N ASP A 170 12.95 -2.63 2.62
CA ASP A 170 12.81 -3.85 3.43
C ASP A 170 12.33 -5.04 2.57
N LEU A 171 11.47 -4.82 1.57
CA LEU A 171 11.04 -5.85 0.60
C LEU A 171 12.14 -6.28 -0.37
N ALA A 172 13.09 -5.39 -0.68
CA ALA A 172 14.24 -5.69 -1.53
C ALA A 172 15.32 -6.53 -0.82
N ARG A 173 15.26 -6.65 0.51
CA ARG A 173 16.22 -7.46 1.26
C ARG A 173 15.85 -8.94 1.06
N PRO A 174 16.75 -9.78 0.51
CA PRO A 174 16.49 -11.21 0.42
C PRO A 174 16.23 -11.75 1.82
N VAL A 175 15.20 -12.61 1.95
CA VAL A 175 14.89 -13.37 3.16
C VAL A 175 16.11 -14.22 3.51
N GLN A 176 17.04 -13.65 4.28
CA GLN A 176 18.16 -14.40 4.84
C GLN A 176 17.62 -15.28 5.96
N ILE A 177 17.25 -16.50 5.57
CA ILE A 177 17.32 -17.77 6.30
C ILE A 177 17.48 -17.60 7.81
N GLN A 178 16.35 -17.58 8.50
CA GLN A 178 16.26 -17.70 9.96
C GLN A 178 16.40 -19.20 10.35
N GLN A 179 17.51 -19.83 9.94
CA GLN A 179 17.73 -21.28 10.11
C GLN A 179 19.15 -21.66 10.54
N SER A 180 19.89 -20.71 11.11
CA SER A 180 21.21 -20.97 11.72
C SER A 180 21.19 -20.62 13.21
N ALA A 181 20.44 -21.38 14.00
CA ALA A 181 20.65 -21.51 15.46
C ALA A 181 19.74 -22.60 16.06
N GLN A 182 19.87 -23.85 15.62
CA GLN A 182 19.46 -24.99 16.45
C GLN A 182 20.63 -25.97 16.53
N GLY A 183 21.51 -25.67 17.48
CA GLY A 183 22.38 -26.55 18.25
C GLY A 183 22.93 -27.80 17.59
N ASP A 184 24.24 -27.75 17.31
CA ASP A 184 25.16 -28.86 17.51
C ASP A 184 24.89 -29.57 18.86
N ALA A 185 24.69 -30.88 18.82
CA ALA A 185 24.89 -31.76 19.96
C ALA A 185 25.59 -33.04 19.45
N PRO A 186 26.91 -33.20 19.67
CA PRO A 186 27.58 -34.45 19.38
C PRO A 186 27.42 -35.37 20.60
N ALA A 187 26.50 -36.33 20.51
CA ALA A 187 26.44 -37.44 21.45
C ALA A 187 26.68 -38.75 20.68
N SER A 188 27.79 -39.41 21.03
CA SER A 188 27.98 -40.86 21.12
C SER A 188 29.28 -41.35 20.46
N ARG A 189 30.37 -41.34 21.24
CA ARG A 189 31.36 -42.42 21.19
C ARG A 189 31.18 -43.25 22.45
N GLN A 190 30.82 -44.51 22.28
CA GLN A 190 31.20 -45.57 23.22
C GLN A 190 31.93 -46.67 22.44
N PRO A 191 33.08 -47.14 22.91
CA PRO A 191 33.77 -48.28 22.30
C PRO A 191 33.23 -49.59 22.89
N HIS A 192 33.09 -50.60 22.02
CA HIS A 192 33.11 -52.01 22.38
C HIS A 192 34.46 -52.59 21.94
#